data_AF-A0A510KGW6-F1
#
_entry.id   AF-A0A510KGW6-F1
#
_cell.length_a   1.000
_cell.length_b   1.000
_cell.length_c   1.000
_cell.angle_alpha   90.00
_cell.angle_beta   90.00
_cell.angle_gamma   90.00
#
_symmetry.space_group_name_H-M   'P 1'
#
loop_
_entity.id
_entity.type
_entity.pdbx_description
1 polymer ?
#
loop_
_entity_poly.entity_id
_entity_poly.type
_entity_poly.pdbx_seq_one_letter_code
_entity_poly.pdbx_strand_id
1 'polypeptide(L)'
;MINNLRVLKKELKSFAKRVKNFKYTESALITFLLTGLIELTGVSFNLFSAENEIQAQTKAINTSITSIKSDFRFARHENNKLLKKTNLELVKLMEQGDHVVKSPWSSWQYGINGFYNRWQGSYKGRGDKTADYKYERNKTMSKTKYEAYPHTFYGNTTELGM
;
A
#
# COMPACT_ATOMS: atom_id res chain seq x y z
N MET A 1 -34.94 48.96 62.95
CA MET A 1 -33.97 48.03 62.35
C MET A 1 -32.71 48.79 61.99
N ILE A 2 -31.56 48.41 62.54
CA ILE A 2 -30.28 49.07 62.28
C ILE A 2 -29.78 48.62 60.89
N ASN A 3 -29.35 49.56 60.05
CA ASN A 3 -28.79 49.27 58.73
C ASN A 3 -27.37 48.70 58.88
N ASN A 4 -27.25 47.39 59.06
CA ASN A 4 -25.97 46.68 59.23
C ASN A 4 -24.95 46.98 58.11
N LEU A 5 -25.41 47.15 56.87
CA LEU A 5 -24.56 47.55 55.74
C LEU A 5 -23.92 48.94 55.91
N ARG A 6 -24.63 49.90 56.53
CA ARG A 6 -24.08 51.22 56.81
C ARG A 6 -23.02 51.17 57.91
N VAL A 7 -23.14 50.24 58.85
CA VAL A 7 -22.13 49.99 59.90
C VAL A 7 -20.89 49.37 59.29
N LEU A 8 -21.03 48.30 58.51
CA LEU A 8 -19.91 47.64 57.81
C LEU A 8 -19.15 48.60 56.89
N LYS A 9 -19.86 49.47 56.15
CA LYS A 9 -19.22 50.53 55.34
C LYS A 9 -18.37 51.49 56.19
N LYS A 10 -18.85 51.87 57.38
CA LYS A 10 -18.10 52.75 58.29
C LYS A 10 -16.87 52.04 58.85
N GLU A 11 -16.98 50.77 59.21
CA GLU A 11 -15.87 49.97 59.73
C GLU A 11 -14.80 49.67 58.67
N LEU A 12 -15.20 49.31 57.45
CA LEU A 12 -14.23 49.12 56.35
C LEU A 12 -13.49 50.43 56.02
N LYS A 13 -14.19 51.57 56.13
CA LYS A 13 -13.60 52.90 55.92
C LYS A 13 -12.66 53.31 57.07
N SER A 14 -12.97 52.95 58.32
CA SER A 14 -12.07 53.19 59.45
C SER A 14 -10.85 52.26 59.41
N PHE A 15 -11.02 51.02 58.96
CA PHE A 15 -9.95 50.07 58.72
C PHE A 15 -8.98 50.54 57.63
N ALA A 16 -9.51 50.99 56.48
CA ALA A 16 -8.71 51.60 55.41
C ALA A 16 -7.90 52.82 55.85
N LYS A 17 -8.37 53.58 56.84
CA LYS A 17 -7.58 54.69 57.41
C LYS A 17 -6.42 54.23 58.30
N ARG A 18 -6.52 53.04 58.88
CA ARG A 18 -5.49 52.46 59.77
C ARG A 18 -4.41 51.70 59.01
N VAL A 19 -4.72 51.22 57.81
CA VAL A 19 -3.80 50.41 56.98
C VAL A 19 -3.20 51.26 55.87
N LYS A 20 -1.88 51.46 55.90
CA LYS A 20 -1.13 52.40 55.04
C LYS A 20 -1.30 52.16 53.52
N ASN A 21 -1.70 50.94 53.12
CA ASN A 21 -1.80 50.52 51.72
C ASN A 21 -3.21 50.06 51.29
N PHE A 22 -4.23 50.19 52.13
CA PHE A 22 -5.58 49.73 51.81
C PHE A 22 -6.50 50.91 51.54
N LYS A 23 -6.92 51.10 50.28
CA LYS A 23 -7.89 52.13 49.89
C LYS A 23 -9.30 51.54 49.87
N TYR A 24 -10.20 52.11 50.66
CA TYR A 24 -11.61 51.74 50.62
C TYR A 24 -12.21 51.97 49.22
N THR A 25 -12.81 50.93 48.66
CA THR A 25 -13.55 50.94 47.39
C THR A 25 -14.83 50.13 47.57
N GLU A 26 -15.91 50.46 46.84
CA GLU A 26 -17.17 49.72 46.94
C GLU A 26 -17.02 48.24 46.54
N SER A 27 -16.14 47.96 45.56
CA SER A 27 -15.72 46.60 45.22
C SER A 27 -15.08 45.86 46.41
N ALA A 28 -14.27 46.52 47.23
CA ALA A 28 -13.63 45.89 48.39
C ALA A 28 -14.64 45.49 49.48
N LEU A 29 -15.76 46.21 49.60
CA LEU A 29 -16.86 45.84 50.49
C LEU A 29 -17.60 44.61 49.98
N ILE A 30 -17.83 44.53 48.66
CA ILE A 30 -18.47 43.38 48.02
C ILE A 30 -17.57 42.15 48.12
N THR A 31 -16.27 42.28 47.84
CA THR A 31 -15.33 41.16 47.99
C THR A 31 -15.24 40.71 49.44
N PHE A 32 -15.16 41.63 50.41
CA PHE A 32 -15.16 41.26 51.84
C PHE A 32 -16.41 40.47 52.24
N LEU A 33 -17.60 40.87 51.77
CA LEU A 33 -18.83 40.12 52.02
C LEU A 33 -18.84 38.75 51.34
N LEU A 34 -18.37 38.68 50.10
CA LEU A 34 -18.31 37.42 49.33
C LEU A 34 -17.33 36.44 49.97
N THR A 35 -16.13 36.90 50.33
CA THR A 35 -15.10 36.09 51.00
C THR A 35 -15.52 35.69 52.41
N GLY A 36 -16.14 36.61 53.17
CA GLY A 36 -16.67 36.31 54.50
C GLY A 36 -17.83 35.31 54.47
N LEU A 37 -18.68 35.33 53.44
CA LEU A 37 -19.70 34.30 53.22
C LEU A 37 -19.09 32.93 52.92
N ILE A 38 -18.02 32.88 52.13
CA ILE A 38 -17.31 31.63 51.78
C ILE A 38 -16.70 30.99 53.02
N GLU A 39 -16.04 31.77 53.88
CA GLU A 39 -15.45 31.25 55.13
C GLU A 39 -16.52 30.78 56.13
N LEU A 40 -17.65 31.48 56.23
CA LEU A 40 -18.68 31.19 57.24
C LEU A 40 -19.63 30.05 56.82
N THR A 41 -19.83 29.86 55.52
CA THR A 41 -20.68 28.79 54.98
C THR A 41 -19.90 27.55 54.56
N GLY A 42 -18.57 27.60 54.55
CA GLY A 42 -17.71 26.49 54.12
C GLY A 42 -17.89 26.09 52.65
N VAL A 43 -18.65 26.87 51.87
CA VAL A 43 -18.93 26.56 50.48
C VAL A 43 -17.78 27.10 49.64
N SER A 44 -16.86 26.21 49.30
CA SER A 44 -15.87 26.40 48.24
C SER A 44 -16.57 26.52 46.89
N PHE A 45 -17.17 27.67 46.60
CA PHE A 45 -17.80 27.96 45.32
C PHE A 45 -16.76 27.89 44.19
N ASN A 46 -16.72 26.73 43.52
CA ASN A 46 -16.28 26.46 42.14
C ASN A 46 -14.88 26.89 41.68
N LEU A 47 -14.05 27.52 42.51
CA LEU A 47 -12.69 27.88 42.10
C LEU A 47 -11.78 26.65 41.94
N PHE A 48 -11.96 25.63 42.78
CA PHE A 48 -11.20 24.36 42.73
C PHE A 48 -11.83 23.29 41.82
N SER A 49 -13.11 23.45 41.43
CA SER A 49 -13.79 22.48 40.55
C SER A 49 -13.29 22.61 39.11
N ALA A 50 -13.11 23.86 38.64
CA ALA A 50 -12.54 24.13 37.32
C ALA A 50 -11.09 23.66 37.18
N GLU A 51 -10.25 23.81 38.22
CA GLU A 51 -8.86 23.32 38.18
C GLU A 51 -8.76 21.80 38.06
N ASN A 52 -9.60 21.06 38.78
CA ASN A 52 -9.63 19.59 38.69
C ASN A 52 -10.13 19.10 37.32
N GLU A 53 -11.10 19.79 36.72
CA GLU A 53 -11.59 19.49 35.38
C GLU A 53 -10.52 19.78 34.31
N ILE A 54 -9.80 20.90 34.44
CA ILE A 54 -8.66 21.24 33.57
C ILE A 54 -7.54 20.21 33.69
N GLN A 55 -7.24 19.73 34.91
CA GLN A 55 -6.25 18.66 35.10
C GLN A 55 -6.68 17.32 34.49
N ALA A 56 -7.97 16.98 34.55
CA ALA A 56 -8.48 15.77 33.90
C ALA A 56 -8.39 15.86 32.37
N GLN A 57 -8.78 17.01 31.81
CA GLN A 57 -8.71 17.27 30.36
C GLN A 57 -7.26 17.28 29.85
N THR A 58 -6.33 17.89 30.58
CA THR A 58 -4.89 17.88 30.21
C THR A 58 -4.30 16.48 30.23
N LYS A 59 -4.67 15.63 31.19
CA LYS A 59 -4.28 14.21 31.20
C LYS A 59 -4.84 13.46 29.99
N ALA A 60 -6.11 13.69 29.63
CA ALA A 60 -6.74 13.07 28.45
C ALA A 60 -6.11 13.55 27.12
N ILE A 61 -5.71 14.82 27.04
CA ILE A 61 -4.99 15.37 25.89
C ILE A 61 -3.59 14.73 25.79
N ASN A 62 -2.89 14.55 26.90
CA ASN A 62 -1.57 13.93 26.88
C ASN A 62 -1.63 12.47 26.42
N THR A 63 -2.62 11.70 26.86
CA THR A 63 -2.82 10.33 26.37
C THR A 63 -3.18 10.31 24.88
N SER A 64 -4.06 11.19 24.41
CA SER A 64 -4.43 11.26 22.99
C SER A 64 -3.27 11.69 22.09
N ILE A 65 -2.39 12.58 22.55
CA ILE A 65 -1.17 12.95 21.81
C ILE A 65 -0.24 11.72 21.67
N THR A 66 -0.10 10.90 22.71
CA THR A 66 0.74 9.70 22.62
C THR A 66 0.19 8.67 21.65
N SER A 67 -1.13 8.48 21.59
CA SER A 67 -1.77 7.56 20.64
C SER A 67 -1.67 8.08 19.21
N ILE A 68 -1.91 9.38 18.98
CA ILE A 68 -1.74 10.00 17.65
C ILE A 68 -0.30 9.81 17.16
N LYS A 69 0.69 9.96 18.04
CA LYS A 69 2.09 9.75 17.69
C LYS A 69 2.39 8.29 17.33
N SER A 70 1.80 7.32 18.03
CA SER A 70 1.94 5.90 17.66
C SER A 70 1.28 5.60 16.33
N ASP A 71 0.06 6.11 16.10
CA ASP A 71 -0.70 5.89 14.87
C ASP A 71 0.03 6.49 13.67
N PHE A 72 0.60 7.69 13.83
CA PHE A 72 1.43 8.31 12.80
C PHE A 72 2.68 7.49 12.48
N ARG A 73 3.35 6.93 13.50
CA ARG A 73 4.51 6.05 13.28
C ARG A 73 4.12 4.76 12.55
N PHE A 74 2.98 4.18 12.90
CA PHE A 74 2.45 2.99 12.25
C PHE A 74 2.07 3.27 10.79
N ALA A 75 1.31 4.33 10.53
CA ALA A 75 0.93 4.75 9.17
C ALA A 75 2.16 5.02 8.30
N ARG A 76 3.19 5.67 8.85
CA ARG A 76 4.47 5.90 8.15
C ARG A 76 5.19 4.58 7.83
N HIS A 77 5.16 3.61 8.75
CA HIS A 77 5.77 2.30 8.52
C HIS A 77 5.04 1.53 7.41
N GLU A 78 3.71 1.46 7.46
CA GLU A 78 2.89 0.80 6.44
C GLU A 78 3.05 1.49 5.07
N ASN A 79 3.06 2.82 5.01
CA ASN A 79 3.34 3.55 3.76
C ASN A 79 4.72 3.18 3.18
N ASN A 80 5.77 3.13 4.00
CA ASN A 80 7.10 2.72 3.53
C ASN A 80 7.12 1.28 3.03
N LYS A 81 6.37 0.37 3.67
CA LYS A 81 6.24 -1.02 3.25
C LYS A 81 5.50 -1.14 1.91
N LEU A 82 4.41 -0.41 1.74
CA LEU A 82 3.66 -0.34 0.49
C LEU A 82 4.52 0.21 -0.64
N LEU A 83 5.27 1.30 -0.41
CA LEU A 83 6.20 1.86 -1.40
C LEU A 83 7.28 0.87 -1.82
N LYS A 84 7.84 0.10 -0.88
CA LYS A 84 8.80 -0.95 -1.23
C LYS A 84 8.17 -2.05 -2.06
N LYS A 85 6.94 -2.46 -1.72
CA LYS A 85 6.19 -3.48 -2.47
C LYS A 85 5.89 -3.01 -3.89
N THR A 86 5.36 -1.80 -4.07
CA THR A 86 5.06 -1.23 -5.39
C THR A 86 6.33 -1.07 -6.23
N ASN A 87 7.44 -0.64 -5.62
CA ASN A 87 8.73 -0.58 -6.32
C ASN A 87 9.19 -1.96 -6.81
N LEU A 88 9.05 -3.02 -6.00
CA LEU A 88 9.37 -4.38 -6.43
C LEU A 88 8.43 -4.88 -7.54
N GLU A 89 7.15 -4.55 -7.49
CA GLU A 89 6.19 -4.86 -8.55
C GLU A 89 6.55 -4.14 -9.86
N LEU A 90 6.91 -2.86 -9.79
CA LEU A 90 7.39 -2.10 -10.96
C LEU A 90 8.65 -2.74 -11.55
N VAL A 91 9.63 -3.12 -10.73
CA VAL A 91 10.83 -3.82 -11.20
C VAL A 91 10.48 -5.14 -11.90
N LYS A 92 9.57 -5.93 -11.32
CA LYS A 92 9.10 -7.18 -11.96
C LYS A 92 8.37 -6.93 -13.28
N LEU A 93 7.55 -5.90 -13.36
CA LEU A 93 6.86 -5.54 -14.61
C LEU A 93 7.84 -5.05 -15.67
N MET A 94 8.88 -4.32 -15.27
CA MET A 94 9.97 -3.93 -16.16
C MET A 94 10.77 -5.15 -16.63
N GLU A 95 11.07 -6.10 -15.75
CA GLU A 95 11.75 -7.35 -16.09
C GLU A 95 10.89 -8.22 -17.01
N GLN A 96 9.59 -8.37 -16.74
CA GLN A 96 8.66 -9.06 -17.64
C GLN A 96 8.53 -8.35 -18.98
N GLY A 97 8.42 -7.02 -18.99
CA GLY A 97 8.39 -6.22 -20.21
C GLY A 97 9.67 -6.40 -21.02
N ASP A 98 10.82 -6.42 -20.37
CA ASP A 98 12.11 -6.71 -21.00
C ASP A 98 12.15 -8.15 -21.52
N HIS A 99 11.61 -9.14 -20.80
CA HIS A 99 11.50 -10.52 -21.30
C HIS A 99 10.52 -10.66 -22.48
N VAL A 100 9.44 -9.87 -22.53
CA VAL A 100 8.46 -9.85 -23.63
C VAL A 100 9.05 -9.17 -24.87
N VAL A 101 9.73 -8.04 -24.69
CA VAL A 101 10.39 -7.28 -25.78
C VAL A 101 11.64 -8.01 -26.27
N LYS A 102 12.38 -8.67 -25.36
CA LYS A 102 13.48 -9.59 -25.68
C LYS A 102 12.99 -11.01 -25.94
N SER A 103 11.68 -11.25 -26.17
CA SER A 103 11.20 -12.54 -26.65
C SER A 103 12.06 -12.87 -27.87
N PRO A 104 13.01 -13.80 -27.74
CA PRO A 104 14.17 -13.70 -28.58
C PRO A 104 13.70 -14.05 -29.97
N TRP A 105 14.35 -13.47 -30.97
CA TRP A 105 14.37 -13.98 -32.32
C TRP A 105 14.46 -15.53 -32.39
N SER A 106 15.03 -16.15 -31.34
CA SER A 106 15.02 -17.59 -31.04
C SER A 106 13.61 -18.22 -30.86
N SER A 107 12.64 -17.60 -30.17
CA SER A 107 11.26 -18.13 -30.08
C SER A 107 10.55 -18.13 -31.43
N TRP A 108 10.87 -17.18 -32.31
CA TRP A 108 10.43 -17.22 -33.71
C TRP A 108 11.12 -18.35 -34.49
N GLN A 109 12.41 -18.64 -34.25
CA GLN A 109 13.07 -19.83 -34.81
C GLN A 109 12.45 -21.15 -34.34
N TYR A 110 12.00 -21.25 -33.09
CA TYR A 110 11.34 -22.45 -32.58
C TYR A 110 9.86 -22.55 -33.02
N GLY A 111 9.19 -21.41 -33.25
CA GLY A 111 7.83 -21.33 -33.79
C GLY A 111 7.75 -21.58 -35.31
N ILE A 112 8.85 -21.33 -36.04
CA ILE A 112 9.08 -21.92 -37.35
C ILE A 112 9.42 -23.38 -37.10
N ASN A 113 8.35 -24.17 -36.94
CA ASN A 113 8.38 -25.61 -37.14
C ASN A 113 9.27 -25.85 -38.36
N GLY A 114 10.33 -26.65 -38.22
CA GLY A 114 11.38 -26.82 -39.21
C GLY A 114 10.82 -27.42 -40.50
N PHE A 115 10.08 -26.63 -41.27
CA PHE A 115 9.84 -26.84 -42.67
C PHE A 115 11.21 -26.61 -43.30
N TYR A 116 11.99 -27.68 -43.35
CA TYR A 116 13.06 -27.84 -44.30
C TYR A 116 12.43 -27.60 -45.66
N ASN A 117 12.42 -26.34 -46.08
CA ASN A 117 12.10 -26.00 -47.45
C ASN A 117 13.29 -26.54 -48.22
N ARG A 118 13.13 -27.73 -48.82
CA ARG A 118 14.09 -28.25 -49.79
C ARG A 118 14.07 -27.24 -50.95
N TRP A 119 14.98 -26.27 -50.91
CA TRP A 119 15.27 -25.29 -51.97
C TRP A 119 15.80 -25.93 -53.26
N GLN A 120 15.57 -27.24 -53.45
CA GLN A 120 15.87 -28.02 -54.64
C GLN A 120 14.58 -28.51 -55.33
N GLY A 121 13.40 -28.14 -54.82
CA GLY A 121 12.12 -28.47 -55.45
C GLY A 121 11.83 -27.53 -56.63
N SER A 122 11.73 -28.08 -57.84
CA SER A 122 11.33 -27.34 -59.03
C SER A 122 9.98 -26.64 -58.81
N TYR A 123 9.89 -25.38 -59.25
CA TYR A 123 8.71 -24.54 -59.19
C TYR A 123 7.49 -25.23 -59.86
N LYS A 124 6.50 -25.66 -59.07
CA LYS A 124 5.23 -26.19 -59.58
C LYS A 124 4.24 -25.04 -59.83
N GLY A 125 4.61 -24.15 -60.75
CA GLY A 125 3.69 -23.16 -61.32
C GLY A 125 2.78 -23.78 -62.38
N ARG A 126 1.63 -23.14 -62.61
CA ARG A 126 0.65 -23.56 -63.64
C ARG A 126 1.28 -23.34 -65.02
N GLY A 127 1.86 -24.39 -65.60
CA GLY A 127 2.50 -24.35 -66.91
C GLY A 127 3.64 -25.36 -67.08
N ASP A 128 4.26 -25.81 -65.98
CA ASP A 128 5.40 -26.73 -66.04
C ASP A 128 4.97 -28.16 -65.65
N LYS A 129 4.25 -28.82 -66.58
CA LYS A 129 3.95 -30.25 -66.46
C LYS A 129 5.14 -31.02 -66.99
N THR A 130 5.93 -31.62 -66.11
CA THR A 130 6.88 -32.69 -66.47
C THR A 130 6.14 -33.74 -67.31
N ALA A 131 6.71 -34.08 -68.48
CA ALA A 131 6.09 -34.99 -69.45
C ALA A 131 5.69 -36.31 -68.80
N ASP A 132 4.56 -36.88 -69.24
CA ASP A 132 3.98 -38.14 -68.75
C ASP A 132 5.04 -39.25 -68.74
N TYR A 133 5.58 -39.54 -67.55
CA TYR A 133 6.43 -40.70 -67.35
C TYR A 133 5.54 -41.95 -67.35
N LYS A 134 5.44 -42.62 -68.50
CA LYS A 134 4.89 -43.97 -68.56
C LYS A 134 5.88 -44.91 -67.89
N TYR A 135 5.52 -45.45 -66.73
CA TYR A 135 6.28 -46.51 -66.06
C TYR A 135 6.37 -47.73 -66.99
N GLU A 136 7.56 -48.00 -67.53
CA GLU A 136 7.83 -49.29 -68.17
C GLU A 136 7.99 -50.37 -67.10
N ARG A 137 7.32 -51.50 -67.32
CA ARG A 137 7.40 -52.65 -66.41
C ARG A 137 8.82 -53.21 -66.46
N ASN A 138 9.48 -53.29 -65.30
CA ASN A 138 10.80 -53.88 -65.17
C ASN A 138 10.79 -55.34 -65.68
N LYS A 139 11.56 -55.63 -66.73
CA LYS A 139 11.65 -56.96 -67.37
C LYS A 139 12.72 -57.86 -66.73
N THR A 140 13.45 -57.37 -65.75
CA THR A 140 14.43 -58.18 -65.01
C THR A 140 13.76 -58.87 -63.83
N MET A 141 13.94 -60.20 -63.72
CA MET A 141 13.49 -61.05 -62.60
C MET A 141 14.24 -60.76 -61.28
N SER A 142 14.59 -59.50 -61.00
CA SER A 142 15.28 -59.11 -59.77
C SER A 142 14.37 -59.20 -58.55
N LYS A 143 13.05 -59.08 -58.72
CA LYS A 143 12.07 -59.21 -57.63
C LYS A 143 11.88 -60.65 -57.10
N THR A 144 12.38 -61.66 -57.80
CA THR A 144 12.20 -63.08 -57.43
C THR A 144 13.49 -63.75 -56.92
N LYS A 145 14.59 -62.99 -56.80
CA LYS A 145 15.83 -63.51 -56.19
C LYS A 145 15.85 -63.15 -54.70
N TYR A 146 15.97 -64.17 -53.87
CA TYR A 146 16.20 -64.02 -52.44
C TYR A 146 17.62 -63.48 -52.21
N GLU A 147 17.76 -62.26 -51.67
CA GLU A 147 19.05 -61.72 -51.26
C GLU A 147 19.41 -62.26 -49.86
N ALA A 148 20.52 -63.01 -49.77
CA ALA A 148 20.96 -63.61 -48.50
C ALA A 148 21.47 -62.59 -47.47
N TYR A 149 21.74 -61.34 -47.87
CA TYR A 149 22.23 -60.27 -47.00
C TYR A 149 21.54 -58.94 -47.34
N PRO A 150 20.40 -58.61 -46.73
CA PRO A 150 19.74 -57.33 -46.96
C PRO A 150 20.57 -56.19 -46.36
N HIS A 151 20.93 -55.20 -47.17
CA HIS A 151 21.53 -53.96 -46.69
C HIS A 151 20.50 -53.15 -45.90
N THR A 152 20.62 -53.14 -44.57
CA THR A 152 19.82 -52.27 -43.70
C THR A 152 20.48 -50.90 -43.60
N PHE A 153 19.90 -49.89 -44.25
CA PHE A 153 20.19 -48.49 -43.92
C PHE A 153 19.38 -48.10 -42.69
N TYR A 154 20.07 -47.62 -41.65
CA TYR A 154 19.52 -47.21 -40.37
C TYR A 154 18.61 -45.98 -40.56
N GLY A 155 17.32 -46.08 -40.21
CA GLY A 155 16.42 -44.91 -40.15
C GLY A 155 15.03 -45.03 -40.80
N ASN A 156 14.62 -46.18 -41.35
CA ASN A 156 13.23 -46.34 -41.77
C ASN A 156 12.33 -46.73 -40.59
N THR A 157 11.46 -45.81 -40.20
CA THR A 157 10.40 -46.00 -39.20
C THR A 157 9.39 -47.01 -39.72
N THR A 158 9.28 -48.14 -39.02
CA THR A 158 8.21 -49.11 -39.19
C THR A 158 6.90 -48.48 -38.71
N GLU A 159 6.01 -48.15 -39.65
CA GLU A 159 4.58 -48.15 -39.35
C GLU A 159 4.04 -49.56 -39.62
N LEU A 160 3.63 -50.23 -38.54
CA LEU A 160 2.97 -51.54 -38.55
C LEU A 160 1.51 -51.37 -38.97
N GLY A 161 1.14 -51.98 -40.08
CA GLY A 161 -0.25 -52.15 -40.51
C GLY A 161 -0.53 -53.60 -40.89
N MET A 162 -1.01 -54.36 -39.89
CA MET A 162 -1.62 -55.71 -39.91
C MET A 162 -0.76 -56.87 -40.43
#